data_AF-A0A0F7TXD3-F1
#
_entry.id   AF-A0A0F7TXD3-F1
#
_cell.length_a   1.000
_cell.length_b   1.000
_cell.length_c   1.000
_cell.angle_alpha   90.00
_cell.angle_beta   90.00
_cell.angle_gamma   90.00
#
_symmetry.space_group_name_H-M   'P 1'
#
loop_
_entity.id
_entity.type
_entity.pdbx_description
1 polymer ?
#
loop_
_entity_poly.entity_id
_entity_poly.type
_entity_poly.pdbx_seq_one_letter_code
_entity_poly.pdbx_strand_id
1 'polypeptide(L)'
;MRIMDKLLETNHLLRAGLAPSIEELRKTVMQSMETLRADFEQQSEMFLLAQQKETTENPRPKEQIKWQQEMRQLEALPPVDITAITEKVNTTAIASNEIATKLFILRSLRFDGMELRRSQVSEAHKHTYSWAYMSAFSEWMVSEDPVFWISGKPGSGKSTLMKYLVNSPDTCDHLRKWAGTRKLVIIDHFFWINGSSLHRSQEGLLRSLLFDVFRKCPELIETAFPEQWNDSMNLSYDFDDLSLSWDRQELLSGLQQITLQTASSNTFCIFIDGLDEYEGEHEDLVNILSNMAHTSPIKLCVASRPWNIFEKALGKSLTRKLYLENLNKPDIELYVKIPLQDRADFRALALASPDAAELASDIVQRSNGVFLWVYLVVLAYPVDLDKFFKHIMDSLDPIYQAQIARGFSVALAARDPLSVVSFWYLDELEQDASVAITKHVDNLSEKRKRLEHFWKEEVRKMTVRLNGRFKGLLEIVVPHPQAQDIVPSELTVDFLHRTVRDFLVTEDCQRVLKEWIPSDFDVHFALCNIQLAEAKELPLQMKNMPSMICPTSAIFHSARQFEICHQRSLNQVLEQLGSTLEVYGRGLSPWLGEEITPWLHIEVKSFVVYAVMTNQTRFISNLF
;
A
#
# COMPACT_ATOMS: atom_id res chain seq x y z
N MET A 1 -9.26 11.98 -44.87
CA MET A 1 -10.47 11.88 -44.02
C MET A 1 -10.53 10.57 -43.23
N ARG A 2 -10.73 9.39 -43.84
CA ARG A 2 -10.80 8.11 -43.09
C ARG A 2 -9.64 7.85 -42.13
N ILE A 3 -8.40 8.18 -42.54
CA ILE A 3 -7.21 8.06 -41.67
C ILE A 3 -7.35 8.93 -40.42
N MET A 4 -7.79 10.19 -40.58
CA MET A 4 -8.00 11.11 -39.46
C MET A 4 -9.07 10.61 -38.49
N ASP A 5 -10.15 10.00 -39.01
CA ASP A 5 -11.19 9.41 -38.16
C ASP A 5 -10.62 8.24 -37.33
N LYS A 6 -9.80 7.36 -37.93
CA LYS A 6 -9.10 6.26 -37.23
C LYS A 6 -8.12 6.79 -36.18
N LEU A 7 -7.37 7.85 -36.49
CA LEU A 7 -6.46 8.50 -35.54
C LEU A 7 -7.23 9.11 -34.37
N LEU A 8 -8.36 9.78 -34.63
CA LEU A 8 -9.20 10.38 -33.60
C LEU A 8 -9.80 9.32 -32.67
N GLU A 9 -10.31 8.23 -33.24
CA GLU A 9 -10.83 7.09 -32.48
C GLU A 9 -9.75 6.48 -31.57
N THR A 10 -8.57 6.21 -32.13
CA THR A 10 -7.43 5.67 -31.37
C THR A 10 -6.98 6.65 -30.28
N ASN A 11 -6.93 7.95 -30.58
CA ASN A 11 -6.63 8.99 -29.60
C ASN A 11 -7.64 9.00 -28.44
N HIS A 12 -8.93 8.87 -28.73
CA HIS A 12 -9.97 8.80 -27.70
C HIS A 12 -9.84 7.53 -26.83
N LEU A 13 -9.57 6.38 -27.45
CA LEU A 13 -9.38 5.12 -26.74
C LEU A 13 -8.20 5.18 -25.77
N LEU A 14 -7.09 5.77 -26.20
CA LEU A 14 -5.86 5.91 -25.40
C LEU A 14 -5.87 7.14 -24.48
N ARG A 15 -6.89 8.01 -24.62
CA ARG A 15 -6.97 9.33 -23.95
C ARG A 15 -5.71 10.16 -24.18
N ALA A 16 -5.18 10.10 -25.39
CA ALA A 16 -4.01 10.89 -25.78
C ALA A 16 -4.39 12.36 -26.00
N GLY A 17 -3.46 13.26 -25.69
CA GLY A 17 -3.62 14.70 -25.87
C GLY A 17 -3.50 15.19 -27.31
N LEU A 18 -3.70 14.34 -28.34
CA LEU A 18 -3.43 14.68 -29.75
C LEU A 18 -4.66 15.16 -30.52
N ALA A 19 -5.86 15.19 -29.91
CA ALA A 19 -7.08 15.63 -30.59
C ALA A 19 -6.96 17.02 -31.26
N PRO A 20 -6.36 18.06 -30.63
CA PRO A 20 -6.18 19.35 -31.29
C PRO A 20 -5.28 19.27 -32.53
N SER A 21 -4.21 18.48 -32.48
CA SER A 21 -3.30 18.27 -33.61
C SER A 21 -3.99 17.53 -34.76
N ILE A 22 -4.81 16.52 -34.45
CA ILE A 22 -5.58 15.78 -35.46
C ILE A 22 -6.59 16.70 -36.15
N GLU A 23 -7.30 17.54 -35.38
CA GLU A 23 -8.29 18.46 -35.94
C GLU A 23 -7.65 19.57 -36.79
N GLU A 24 -6.48 20.08 -36.38
CA GLU A 24 -5.74 21.06 -37.20
C GLU A 24 -5.25 20.45 -38.52
N LEU A 25 -4.79 19.20 -38.51
CA LEU A 25 -4.46 18.48 -39.74
C LEU A 25 -5.69 18.26 -40.62
N ARG A 26 -6.83 17.88 -40.02
CA ARG A 26 -8.10 17.73 -40.74
C ARG A 26 -8.49 19.03 -41.44
N LYS A 27 -8.41 20.16 -40.73
CA LYS A 27 -8.69 21.48 -41.26
C LYS A 27 -7.74 21.85 -42.40
N THR A 28 -6.45 21.59 -42.24
CA THR A 28 -5.43 21.85 -43.26
C THR A 28 -5.70 21.06 -44.55
N VAL A 29 -6.06 19.77 -44.42
CA VAL A 29 -6.43 18.93 -45.56
C VAL A 29 -7.69 19.46 -46.25
N MET A 30 -8.73 19.79 -45.49
CA MET A 30 -9.99 20.30 -46.04
C MET A 30 -9.79 21.61 -46.80
N GLN A 31 -9.05 22.56 -46.21
CA GLN A 31 -8.73 23.84 -46.85
C GLN A 31 -7.91 23.63 -48.14
N SER A 32 -6.96 22.69 -48.13
CA SER A 32 -6.16 22.37 -49.31
C SER A 32 -7.02 21.75 -50.42
N MET A 33 -7.97 20.87 -50.07
CA MET A 33 -8.94 20.28 -51.00
C MET A 33 -9.92 21.32 -51.56
N GLU A 34 -10.40 22.25 -50.74
CA GLU A 34 -11.28 23.35 -51.17
C GLU A 34 -10.55 24.29 -52.14
N THR A 35 -9.29 24.63 -51.85
CA THR A 35 -8.45 25.43 -52.74
C THR A 35 -8.26 24.73 -54.09
N LEU A 36 -7.87 23.46 -54.07
CA LEU A 36 -7.74 22.61 -55.26
C LEU A 36 -9.02 22.58 -56.10
N ARG A 37 -10.17 22.43 -55.42
CA ARG A 37 -11.47 22.37 -56.09
C ARG A 37 -11.81 23.70 -56.74
N ALA A 38 -11.60 24.82 -56.04
CA ALA A 38 -11.83 26.15 -56.58
C ALA A 38 -10.95 26.42 -57.81
N ASP A 39 -9.66 26.06 -57.74
CA ASP A 39 -8.73 26.22 -58.86
C ASP A 39 -9.16 25.36 -60.08
N PHE A 40 -9.60 24.12 -59.85
CA PHE A 40 -10.11 23.25 -60.91
C PHE A 40 -11.43 23.71 -61.51
N GLU A 41 -12.39 24.15 -60.68
CA GLU A 41 -13.67 24.71 -61.13
C GLU A 41 -13.42 25.96 -61.99
N GLN A 42 -12.53 26.86 -61.53
CA GLN A 42 -12.14 28.04 -62.28
C GLN A 42 -11.48 27.67 -63.62
N GLN A 43 -10.56 26.71 -63.67
CA GLN A 43 -9.98 26.28 -64.95
C GLN A 43 -10.99 25.59 -65.88
N SER A 44 -11.92 24.80 -65.32
CA SER A 44 -12.91 24.06 -66.10
C SER A 44 -13.96 24.96 -66.72
N GLU A 45 -14.52 25.91 -65.96
CA GLU A 45 -15.46 26.93 -66.49
C GLU A 45 -14.81 27.73 -67.62
N MET A 46 -13.53 28.06 -67.47
CA MET A 46 -12.78 28.83 -68.46
C MET A 46 -12.48 28.02 -69.74
N PHE A 47 -12.18 26.72 -69.64
CA PHE A 47 -12.03 25.84 -70.80
C PHE A 47 -13.34 25.69 -71.59
N LEU A 48 -14.46 25.54 -70.89
CA LEU A 48 -15.80 25.48 -71.50
C LEU A 48 -16.15 26.78 -72.24
N LEU A 49 -15.84 27.94 -71.64
CA LEU A 49 -16.00 29.26 -72.27
C LEU A 49 -15.15 29.42 -73.53
N ALA A 50 -13.93 28.89 -73.54
CA ALA A 50 -13.06 28.92 -74.72
C ALA A 50 -13.62 28.04 -75.85
N GLN A 51 -14.04 26.80 -75.56
CA GLN A 51 -14.65 25.88 -76.55
C GLN A 51 -15.95 26.43 -77.17
N GLN A 52 -16.81 27.05 -76.36
CA GLN A 52 -18.05 27.65 -76.86
C GLN A 52 -17.81 28.80 -77.84
N LYS A 53 -16.70 29.53 -77.68
CA LYS A 53 -16.36 30.67 -78.55
C LYS A 53 -15.63 30.26 -79.83
N GLU A 54 -14.86 29.17 -79.82
CA GLU A 54 -14.24 28.60 -81.03
C GLU A 54 -15.28 28.02 -82.00
N THR A 55 -16.43 27.56 -81.51
CA THR A 55 -17.50 26.95 -82.33
C THR A 55 -18.46 27.96 -82.97
N THR A 56 -18.38 29.24 -82.59
CA THR A 56 -19.19 30.31 -83.21
C THR A 56 -18.57 30.82 -84.53
N GLU A 57 -19.10 30.36 -85.67
CA GLU A 57 -18.73 30.89 -86.98
C GLU A 57 -19.26 32.32 -87.18
N ASN A 58 -18.33 33.27 -87.37
CA ASN A 58 -18.52 34.65 -87.82
C ASN A 58 -19.11 35.67 -86.79
N PRO A 59 -18.38 35.98 -85.70
CA PRO A 59 -18.78 37.00 -84.72
C PRO A 59 -18.75 38.44 -85.28
N ARG A 60 -19.60 39.32 -84.74
CA ARG A 60 -19.61 40.74 -85.12
C ARG A 60 -18.34 41.45 -84.62
N PRO A 61 -17.87 42.55 -85.26
CA PRO A 61 -16.59 43.21 -84.90
C PRO A 61 -16.49 43.67 -83.44
N LYS A 62 -17.60 44.07 -82.81
CA LYS A 62 -17.65 44.42 -81.38
C LYS A 62 -17.47 43.20 -80.46
N GLU A 63 -17.94 42.04 -80.89
CA GLU A 63 -17.81 40.78 -80.16
C GLU A 63 -16.36 40.28 -80.22
N GLN A 64 -15.65 40.45 -81.36
CA GLN A 64 -14.22 40.14 -81.49
C GLN A 64 -13.31 40.91 -80.52
N ILE A 65 -13.54 42.22 -80.33
CA ILE A 65 -12.74 43.02 -79.40
C ILE A 65 -12.95 42.56 -77.95
N LYS A 66 -14.20 42.27 -77.59
CA LYS A 66 -14.55 41.71 -76.28
C LYS A 66 -13.89 40.35 -76.07
N TRP A 67 -13.90 39.49 -77.10
CA TRP A 67 -13.24 38.18 -77.06
C TRP A 67 -11.73 38.30 -76.89
N GLN A 68 -11.07 39.23 -77.59
CA GLN A 68 -9.62 39.45 -77.44
C GLN A 68 -9.24 40.00 -76.05
N GLN A 69 -10.11 40.79 -75.42
CA GLN A 69 -9.89 41.24 -74.05
C GLN A 69 -10.08 40.11 -73.04
N GLU A 70 -11.14 39.31 -73.20
CA GLU A 70 -11.39 38.14 -72.35
C GLU A 70 -10.30 37.06 -72.53
N MET A 71 -9.79 36.86 -73.76
CA MET A 71 -8.67 35.95 -74.06
C MET A 71 -7.34 36.44 -73.46
N ARG A 72 -7.08 37.76 -73.43
CA ARG A 72 -5.91 38.30 -72.73
C ARG A 72 -6.02 38.18 -71.21
N GLN A 73 -7.23 38.26 -70.65
CA GLN A 73 -7.45 37.96 -69.23
C GLN A 73 -7.28 36.47 -68.94
N LEU A 74 -7.68 35.59 -69.87
CA LEU A 74 -7.44 34.15 -69.85
C LEU A 74 -5.95 33.78 -69.81
N GLU A 75 -5.14 34.37 -70.71
CA GLU A 75 -3.69 34.15 -70.75
C GLU A 75 -2.94 34.73 -69.53
N ALA A 76 -3.57 35.65 -68.80
CA ALA A 76 -2.99 36.29 -67.62
C ALA A 76 -3.33 35.60 -66.29
N LEU A 77 -4.18 34.56 -66.29
CA LEU A 77 -4.49 33.80 -65.08
C LEU A 77 -3.30 32.91 -64.68
N PRO A 78 -2.97 32.83 -63.38
CA PRO A 78 -1.90 31.95 -62.92
C PRO A 78 -2.29 30.47 -63.12
N PRO A 79 -1.36 29.61 -63.55
CA PRO A 79 -1.59 28.16 -63.59
C PRO A 79 -1.83 27.61 -62.17
N VAL A 80 -2.57 26.49 -62.06
CA VAL A 80 -2.70 25.75 -60.80
C VAL A 80 -1.31 25.42 -60.27
N ASP A 81 -1.02 25.86 -59.05
CA ASP A 81 0.26 25.63 -58.38
C ASP A 81 0.31 24.21 -57.79
N ILE A 82 0.48 23.22 -58.67
CA ILE A 82 0.59 21.80 -58.31
C ILE A 82 1.74 21.56 -57.34
N THR A 83 2.81 22.35 -57.42
CA THR A 83 3.98 22.28 -56.53
C THR A 83 3.65 22.63 -55.09
N ALA A 84 3.00 23.77 -54.84
CA ALA A 84 2.58 24.17 -53.50
C ALA A 84 1.58 23.18 -52.88
N ILE A 85 0.71 22.59 -53.72
CA ILE A 85 -0.23 21.55 -53.29
C ILE A 85 0.50 20.27 -52.89
N THR A 86 1.46 19.82 -53.72
CA THR A 86 2.26 18.62 -53.46
C THR A 86 3.05 18.76 -52.17
N GLU A 87 3.63 19.95 -51.93
CA GLU A 87 4.35 20.27 -50.70
C GLU A 87 3.43 20.19 -49.47
N LYS A 88 2.26 20.85 -49.51
CA LYS A 88 1.25 20.79 -48.42
C LYS A 88 0.79 19.37 -48.14
N VAL A 89 0.54 18.57 -49.17
CA VAL A 89 0.13 17.17 -49.02
C VAL A 89 1.25 16.35 -48.37
N ASN A 90 2.50 16.53 -48.78
CA ASN A 90 3.65 15.86 -48.17
C ASN A 90 3.83 16.25 -46.69
N THR A 91 3.78 17.55 -46.36
CA THR A 91 3.87 18.01 -44.96
C THR A 91 2.75 17.43 -44.10
N THR A 92 1.53 17.39 -44.63
CA THR A 92 0.38 16.80 -43.93
C THR A 92 0.53 15.29 -43.76
N ALA A 93 1.07 14.59 -44.76
CA ALA A 93 1.33 13.17 -44.70
C ALA A 93 2.39 12.83 -43.63
N ILE A 94 3.45 13.64 -43.51
CA ILE A 94 4.47 13.49 -42.47
C ILE A 94 3.85 13.69 -41.08
N ALA A 95 3.14 14.80 -40.87
CA ALA A 95 2.52 15.10 -39.58
C ALA A 95 1.45 14.07 -39.18
N SER A 96 0.70 13.53 -40.14
CA SER A 96 -0.23 12.43 -39.93
C SER A 96 0.52 11.14 -39.53
N ASN A 97 1.69 10.87 -40.10
CA ASN A 97 2.53 9.74 -39.73
C ASN A 97 3.07 9.91 -38.30
N GLU A 98 3.52 11.11 -37.94
CA GLU A 98 3.92 11.45 -36.56
C GLU A 98 2.85 11.14 -35.53
N ILE A 99 1.61 11.52 -35.79
CA ILE A 99 0.51 11.21 -34.88
C ILE A 99 0.27 9.69 -34.84
N ALA A 100 0.29 9.01 -35.99
CA ALA A 100 0.12 7.56 -36.05
C ALA A 100 1.18 6.82 -35.22
N THR A 101 2.46 7.19 -35.36
CA THR A 101 3.56 6.61 -34.60
C THR A 101 3.46 6.90 -33.11
N LYS A 102 3.10 8.13 -32.71
CA LYS A 102 2.85 8.47 -31.29
C LYS A 102 1.77 7.56 -30.69
N LEU A 103 0.66 7.38 -31.41
CA LEU A 103 -0.44 6.52 -30.96
C LEU A 103 -0.04 5.04 -30.96
N PHE A 104 0.77 4.59 -31.91
CA PHE A 104 1.26 3.21 -31.98
C PHE A 104 2.17 2.86 -30.79
N ILE A 105 3.19 3.69 -30.51
CA ILE A 105 4.09 3.49 -29.37
C ILE A 105 3.33 3.60 -28.04
N LEU A 106 2.41 4.58 -27.92
CA LEU A 106 1.56 4.69 -26.74
C LEU A 106 0.69 3.44 -26.55
N ARG A 107 0.10 2.91 -27.62
CA ARG A 107 -0.74 1.70 -27.58
C ARG A 107 0.06 0.47 -27.14
N SER A 108 1.31 0.32 -27.59
CA SER A 108 2.13 -0.86 -27.29
C SER A 108 2.55 -0.95 -25.81
N LEU A 109 2.60 0.19 -25.10
CA LEU A 109 2.85 0.20 -23.65
C LEU A 109 1.66 -0.34 -22.86
N ARG A 110 0.44 -0.27 -23.40
CA ARG A 110 -0.77 -0.71 -22.71
C ARG A 110 -0.76 -2.23 -22.49
N PHE A 111 -1.29 -2.68 -21.35
CA PHE A 111 -1.54 -4.09 -21.06
C PHE A 111 -2.94 -4.28 -20.48
N ASP A 112 -3.44 -5.50 -20.54
CA ASP A 112 -4.79 -5.84 -20.11
C ASP A 112 -4.98 -5.57 -18.61
N GLY A 113 -5.99 -4.77 -18.29
CA GLY A 113 -6.32 -4.42 -16.91
C GLY A 113 -5.46 -3.32 -16.29
N MET A 114 -4.61 -2.62 -17.04
CA MET A 114 -3.71 -1.56 -16.53
C MET A 114 -4.39 -0.58 -15.56
N GLU A 115 -5.63 -0.15 -15.83
CA GLU A 115 -6.36 0.78 -14.95
C GLU A 115 -7.33 0.09 -13.95
N LEU A 116 -7.46 -1.23 -14.01
CA LEU A 116 -8.48 -2.00 -13.28
C LEU A 116 -8.32 -1.83 -11.77
N ARG A 117 -7.11 -2.03 -11.23
CA ARG A 117 -6.86 -1.91 -9.79
C ARG A 117 -7.25 -0.54 -9.26
N ARG A 118 -6.81 0.52 -9.93
CA ARG A 118 -7.14 1.92 -9.58
C ARG A 118 -8.65 2.17 -9.63
N SER A 119 -9.36 1.57 -10.58
CA SER A 119 -10.82 1.69 -10.69
C SER A 119 -11.58 1.00 -9.55
N GLN A 120 -11.05 -0.12 -9.04
CA GLN A 120 -11.63 -0.88 -7.94
C GLN A 120 -11.40 -0.26 -6.55
N VAL A 121 -10.43 0.65 -6.42
CA VAL A 121 -10.26 1.42 -5.17
C VAL A 121 -11.48 2.29 -4.96
N SER A 122 -12.19 2.09 -3.85
CA SER A 122 -13.31 2.93 -3.44
C SER A 122 -12.92 4.41 -3.36
N GLU A 123 -13.83 5.31 -3.73
CA GLU A 123 -13.63 6.73 -3.50
C GLU A 123 -13.60 7.04 -2.00
N ALA A 124 -12.79 8.03 -1.62
CA ALA A 124 -12.79 8.54 -0.25
C ALA A 124 -14.15 9.13 0.10
N HIS A 125 -14.56 8.96 1.37
CA HIS A 125 -15.75 9.62 1.86
C HIS A 125 -15.54 11.14 1.85
N LYS A 126 -16.61 11.91 1.55
CA LYS A 126 -16.52 13.36 1.28
C LYS A 126 -15.85 14.18 2.40
N HIS A 127 -15.85 13.67 3.62
CA HIS A 127 -15.37 14.34 4.82
C HIS A 127 -14.14 13.68 5.46
N THR A 128 -13.43 12.83 4.74
CA THR A 128 -12.21 12.14 5.23
C THR A 128 -10.96 12.63 4.51
N TYR A 129 -9.80 12.42 5.12
CA TYR A 129 -8.45 12.71 4.60
C TYR A 129 -8.08 14.18 4.40
N SER A 130 -8.95 15.14 4.73
CA SER A 130 -8.60 16.57 4.66
C SER A 130 -7.41 16.92 5.57
N TRP A 131 -7.20 16.16 6.65
CA TRP A 131 -6.05 16.30 7.53
C TRP A 131 -4.70 16.08 6.82
N ALA A 132 -4.67 15.41 5.66
CA ALA A 132 -3.42 15.17 4.93
C ALA A 132 -2.72 16.48 4.54
N TYR A 133 -3.48 17.53 4.20
CA TYR A 133 -2.94 18.85 3.87
C TYR A 133 -2.49 19.67 5.08
N MET A 134 -2.80 19.20 6.29
CA MET A 134 -2.33 19.75 7.56
C MET A 134 -1.17 18.93 8.15
N SER A 135 -0.68 17.94 7.41
CA SER A 135 0.38 17.02 7.83
C SER A 135 1.70 17.34 7.13
N ALA A 136 2.75 16.59 7.47
CA ALA A 136 4.05 16.67 6.82
C ALA A 136 4.02 16.43 5.30
N PHE A 137 2.91 15.88 4.77
CA PHE A 137 2.69 15.73 3.33
C PHE A 137 2.64 17.09 2.60
N SER A 138 2.00 18.12 3.16
CA SER A 138 1.92 19.44 2.52
C SER A 138 3.30 20.10 2.42
N GLU A 139 4.09 19.98 3.49
CA GLU A 139 5.46 20.48 3.56
C GLU A 139 6.37 19.78 2.54
N TRP A 140 6.23 18.46 2.40
CA TRP A 140 6.99 17.70 1.41
C TRP A 140 6.68 18.13 -0.02
N MET A 141 5.41 18.38 -0.37
CA MET A 141 5.04 18.74 -1.74
C MET A 141 5.72 20.02 -2.25
N VAL A 142 6.08 20.93 -1.33
CA VAL A 142 6.75 22.20 -1.66
C VAL A 142 8.25 22.20 -1.36
N SER A 143 8.79 21.16 -0.73
CA SER A 143 10.22 21.06 -0.43
C SER A 143 11.02 20.51 -1.61
N GLU A 144 12.35 20.48 -1.49
CA GLU A 144 13.24 19.81 -2.45
C GLU A 144 13.40 18.30 -2.18
N ASP A 145 12.75 17.78 -1.13
CA ASP A 145 12.86 16.36 -0.83
C ASP A 145 12.11 15.52 -1.89
N PRO A 146 12.77 14.50 -2.45
CA PRO A 146 12.21 13.78 -3.58
C PRO A 146 11.24 12.68 -3.17
N VAL A 147 11.34 12.12 -1.95
CA VAL A 147 10.55 10.94 -1.55
C VAL A 147 9.70 11.22 -0.32
N PHE A 148 8.46 10.75 -0.34
CA PHE A 148 7.56 10.71 0.80
C PHE A 148 6.89 9.35 0.94
N TRP A 149 6.84 8.83 2.16
CA TRP A 149 6.32 7.49 2.43
C TRP A 149 5.03 7.51 3.25
N ILE A 150 3.97 6.99 2.65
CA ILE A 150 2.69 6.74 3.29
C ILE A 150 2.66 5.29 3.78
N SER A 151 2.74 5.12 5.10
CA SER A 151 2.70 3.81 5.73
C SER A 151 1.38 3.57 6.43
N GLY A 152 1.03 2.31 6.60
CA GLY A 152 0.02 1.94 7.56
C GLY A 152 -0.47 0.51 7.51
N LYS A 153 -1.25 0.15 8.52
CA LYS A 153 -1.76 -1.20 8.73
C LYS A 153 -2.61 -1.71 7.55
N PRO A 154 -2.74 -3.04 7.38
CA PRO A 154 -3.66 -3.59 6.40
C PRO A 154 -5.09 -3.11 6.68
N GLY A 155 -5.81 -2.65 5.65
CA GLY A 155 -7.16 -2.11 5.81
C GLY A 155 -7.26 -0.69 6.41
N SER A 156 -6.15 0.02 6.60
CA SER A 156 -6.15 1.41 7.10
C SER A 156 -6.55 2.47 6.06
N GLY A 157 -6.80 2.09 4.80
CA GLY A 157 -7.23 3.01 3.75
C GLY A 157 -6.12 3.65 2.93
N LYS A 158 -4.91 3.10 2.90
CA LYS A 158 -3.77 3.61 2.09
C LYS A 158 -4.12 3.85 0.62
N SER A 159 -4.64 2.84 -0.08
CA SER A 159 -5.02 2.97 -1.49
C SER A 159 -6.08 4.04 -1.71
N THR A 160 -7.05 4.14 -0.79
CA THR A 160 -8.11 5.17 -0.82
C THR A 160 -7.52 6.57 -0.64
N LEU A 161 -6.60 6.75 0.31
CA LEU A 161 -5.87 8.00 0.50
C LEU A 161 -5.04 8.35 -0.74
N MET A 162 -4.28 7.40 -1.30
CA MET A 162 -3.47 7.61 -2.50
C MET A 162 -4.33 8.10 -3.68
N LYS A 163 -5.46 7.43 -3.92
CA LYS A 163 -6.41 7.83 -4.96
C LYS A 163 -7.02 9.21 -4.68
N TYR A 164 -7.33 9.53 -3.43
CA TYR A 164 -7.80 10.87 -3.04
C TYR A 164 -6.74 11.94 -3.32
N LEU A 165 -5.49 11.72 -2.91
CA LEU A 165 -4.40 12.68 -3.06
C LEU A 165 -4.10 12.99 -4.54
N VAL A 166 -4.05 11.97 -5.40
CA VAL A 166 -3.75 12.17 -6.83
C VAL A 166 -4.81 12.99 -7.54
N ASN A 167 -6.09 12.79 -7.20
CA ASN A 167 -7.20 13.46 -7.87
C ASN A 167 -7.54 14.82 -7.24
N SER A 168 -6.86 15.22 -6.16
CA SER A 168 -7.19 16.44 -5.42
C SER A 168 -6.59 17.71 -6.06
N PRO A 169 -7.39 18.77 -6.23
CA PRO A 169 -6.89 20.09 -6.65
C PRO A 169 -5.82 20.65 -5.71
N ASP A 170 -5.96 20.44 -4.40
CA ASP A 170 -5.02 20.95 -3.40
C ASP A 170 -3.62 20.36 -3.59
N THR A 171 -3.53 19.07 -3.94
CA THR A 171 -2.25 18.42 -4.29
C THR A 171 -1.62 19.10 -5.50
N CYS A 172 -2.41 19.37 -6.54
CA CYS A 172 -1.93 20.05 -7.73
C CYS A 172 -1.41 21.45 -7.41
N ASP A 173 -2.13 22.22 -6.58
CA ASP A 173 -1.75 23.59 -6.23
C ASP A 173 -0.49 23.66 -5.36
N HIS A 174 -0.28 22.70 -4.46
CA HIS A 174 0.98 22.61 -3.71
C HIS A 174 2.15 22.23 -4.62
N LEU A 175 2.00 21.20 -5.45
CA LEU A 175 3.05 20.75 -6.36
C LEU A 175 3.40 21.79 -7.43
N ARG A 176 2.45 22.63 -7.85
CA ARG A 176 2.72 23.77 -8.77
C ARG A 176 3.71 24.77 -8.18
N LYS A 177 3.68 24.99 -6.86
CA LYS A 177 4.65 25.88 -6.19
C LYS A 177 6.07 25.35 -6.33
N TRP A 178 6.26 24.04 -6.19
CA TRP A 178 7.55 23.37 -6.43
C TRP A 178 7.93 23.33 -7.92
N ALA A 179 6.96 23.06 -8.80
CA ALA A 179 7.20 23.01 -10.24
C ALA A 179 7.68 24.36 -10.81
N GLY A 180 7.20 25.48 -10.26
CA GLY A 180 7.52 26.82 -10.74
C GLY A 180 6.98 27.04 -12.14
N THR A 181 7.86 27.35 -13.10
CA THR A 181 7.48 27.55 -14.52
C THR A 181 7.46 26.26 -15.34
N ARG A 182 7.90 25.13 -14.75
CA ARG A 182 7.96 23.83 -15.43
C ARG A 182 6.57 23.22 -15.55
N LYS A 183 6.33 22.47 -16.63
CA LYS A 183 5.10 21.67 -16.81
C LYS A 183 5.08 20.54 -15.77
N LEU A 184 4.12 20.60 -14.84
CA LEU A 184 3.90 19.58 -13.84
C LEU A 184 3.10 18.41 -14.42
N VAL A 185 3.65 17.20 -14.34
CA VAL A 185 3.01 15.96 -14.78
C VAL A 185 2.82 15.05 -13.56
N ILE A 186 1.57 14.92 -13.09
CA ILE A 186 1.23 14.01 -11.99
C ILE A 186 0.80 12.67 -12.59
N ILE A 187 1.39 11.56 -12.17
CA ILE A 187 1.07 10.20 -12.64
C ILE A 187 0.96 9.24 -11.46
N ASP A 188 0.25 8.13 -11.65
CA ASP A 188 0.00 7.18 -10.59
C ASP A 188 0.11 5.72 -11.07
N HIS A 189 0.48 4.84 -10.15
CA HIS A 189 0.49 3.39 -10.33
C HIS A 189 -0.02 2.71 -9.06
N PHE A 190 -0.82 1.67 -9.24
CA PHE A 190 -1.36 0.87 -8.15
C PHE A 190 -0.99 -0.58 -8.39
N PHE A 191 -0.07 -1.10 -7.57
CA PHE A 191 0.23 -2.52 -7.58
C PHE A 191 -1.02 -3.32 -7.19
N TRP A 192 -1.13 -4.51 -7.78
CA TRP A 192 -2.22 -5.41 -7.46
C TRP A 192 -1.77 -6.86 -7.39
N ILE A 193 -1.79 -7.38 -6.18
CA ILE A 193 -1.31 -8.74 -5.94
C ILE A 193 -2.20 -9.83 -6.56
N ASN A 194 -3.51 -9.55 -6.69
CA ASN A 194 -4.48 -10.44 -7.34
C ASN A 194 -4.61 -10.18 -8.86
N GLY A 195 -3.79 -9.28 -9.41
CA GLY A 195 -3.72 -9.03 -10.84
C GLY A 195 -2.84 -10.04 -11.58
N SER A 196 -2.63 -9.81 -12.88
CA SER A 196 -1.64 -10.55 -13.68
C SER A 196 -0.21 -10.21 -13.23
N SER A 197 0.79 -10.94 -13.73
CA SER A 197 2.22 -10.66 -13.45
C SER A 197 2.61 -9.20 -13.71
N LEU A 198 2.05 -8.57 -14.76
CA LEU A 198 2.29 -7.15 -15.07
C LEU A 198 1.72 -6.20 -14.01
N HIS A 199 0.70 -6.58 -13.25
CA HIS A 199 0.17 -5.73 -12.17
C HIS A 199 1.05 -5.71 -10.92
N ARG A 200 2.08 -6.55 -10.86
CA ARG A 200 2.95 -6.74 -9.70
C ARG A 200 4.44 -6.79 -10.07
N SER A 201 4.81 -6.39 -11.29
CA SER A 201 6.20 -6.40 -11.78
C SER A 201 6.75 -5.00 -12.04
N GLN A 202 8.08 -4.88 -12.14
CA GLN A 202 8.75 -3.63 -12.53
C GLN A 202 8.39 -3.22 -13.96
N GLU A 203 8.24 -4.19 -14.87
CA GLU A 203 7.86 -3.91 -16.26
C GLU A 203 6.49 -3.23 -16.31
N GLY A 204 5.48 -3.77 -15.61
CA GLY A 204 4.15 -3.18 -15.64
C GLY A 204 4.08 -1.82 -14.93
N LEU A 205 4.87 -1.61 -13.85
CA LEU A 205 5.08 -0.28 -13.27
C LEU A 205 5.60 0.70 -14.34
N LEU A 206 6.73 0.38 -14.98
CA LEU A 206 7.37 1.27 -15.95
C LEU A 206 6.47 1.54 -17.17
N ARG A 207 5.81 0.51 -17.70
CA ARG A 207 4.83 0.65 -18.79
C ARG A 207 3.67 1.57 -18.40
N SER A 208 3.11 1.39 -17.20
CA SER A 208 2.03 2.22 -16.69
C SER A 208 2.46 3.68 -16.52
N LEU A 209 3.65 3.93 -15.97
CA LEU A 209 4.18 5.29 -15.81
C LEU A 209 4.43 5.97 -17.16
N LEU A 210 5.11 5.29 -18.08
CA LEU A 210 5.41 5.83 -19.41
C LEU A 210 4.14 6.07 -20.23
N PHE A 211 3.18 5.15 -20.18
CA PHE A 211 1.87 5.32 -20.82
C PHE A 211 1.19 6.60 -20.32
N ASP A 212 1.18 6.81 -19.00
CA ASP A 212 0.58 7.97 -18.37
C ASP A 212 1.31 9.29 -18.66
N VAL A 213 2.63 9.25 -18.80
CA VAL A 213 3.43 10.39 -19.25
C VAL A 213 3.10 10.73 -20.69
N PHE A 214 3.17 9.76 -21.61
CA PHE A 214 3.03 10.01 -23.04
C PHE A 214 1.61 10.38 -23.46
N ARG A 215 0.57 9.90 -22.77
CA ARG A 215 -0.78 10.39 -23.05
C ARG A 215 -0.95 11.88 -22.71
N LYS A 216 -0.19 12.41 -21.72
CA LYS A 216 -0.22 13.82 -21.25
C LYS A 216 0.81 14.70 -21.97
N CYS A 217 1.93 14.11 -22.38
CA CYS A 217 3.04 14.75 -23.06
C CYS A 217 3.51 13.88 -24.25
N PRO A 218 2.72 13.77 -25.33
CA PRO A 218 3.06 12.92 -26.49
C PRO A 218 4.37 13.33 -27.17
N GLU A 219 4.80 14.58 -27.00
CA GLU A 219 6.08 15.11 -27.47
C GLU A 219 7.29 14.39 -26.86
N LEU A 220 7.14 13.73 -25.71
CA LEU A 220 8.24 13.05 -25.02
C LEU A 220 8.54 11.65 -25.56
N ILE A 221 7.69 11.10 -26.44
CA ILE A 221 7.86 9.74 -26.97
C ILE A 221 9.18 9.61 -27.74
N GLU A 222 9.47 10.56 -28.63
CA GLU A 222 10.69 10.56 -29.44
C GLU A 222 11.95 10.68 -28.57
N THR A 223 11.89 11.48 -27.51
CA THR A 223 12.99 11.61 -26.54
C THR A 223 13.21 10.32 -25.75
N ALA A 224 12.14 9.60 -25.39
CA ALA A 224 12.25 8.36 -24.64
C ALA A 224 12.77 7.19 -25.49
N PHE A 225 12.28 7.10 -26.73
CA PHE A 225 12.42 5.94 -27.59
C PHE A 225 12.80 6.34 -29.03
N PRO A 226 13.98 6.95 -29.24
CA PRO A 226 14.37 7.47 -30.55
C PRO A 226 14.52 6.36 -31.60
N GLU A 227 14.99 5.17 -31.22
CA GLU A 227 15.14 4.04 -32.14
C GLU A 227 13.77 3.52 -32.58
N GLN A 228 12.88 3.21 -31.63
CA GLN A 228 11.53 2.74 -31.92
C GLN A 228 10.70 3.80 -32.67
N TRP A 229 10.94 5.09 -32.39
CA TRP A 229 10.35 6.21 -33.13
C TRP A 229 10.78 6.18 -34.60
N ASN A 230 12.07 6.13 -34.87
CA ASN A 230 12.61 6.13 -36.24
C ASN A 230 12.18 4.89 -37.01
N ASP A 231 12.22 3.71 -36.39
CA ASP A 231 11.77 2.47 -37.02
C ASP A 231 10.28 2.53 -37.37
N SER A 232 9.46 3.06 -36.46
CA SER A 232 8.02 3.20 -36.67
C SER A 232 7.66 4.32 -37.68
N MET A 233 8.48 5.37 -37.80
CA MET A 233 8.32 6.40 -38.84
C MET A 233 8.49 5.82 -40.25
N ASN A 234 9.40 4.85 -40.39
CA ASN A 234 9.73 4.23 -41.67
C ASN A 234 8.72 3.17 -42.12
N LEU A 235 7.88 2.68 -41.19
CA LEU A 235 6.82 1.72 -41.47
C LEU A 235 5.56 2.49 -41.91
N SER A 236 5.08 2.22 -43.12
CA SER A 236 3.83 2.80 -43.62
C SER A 236 2.64 2.44 -42.72
N TYR A 237 1.64 3.33 -42.62
CA TYR A 237 0.38 3.37 -41.83
C TYR A 237 -0.35 2.08 -41.37
N ASP A 238 0.09 0.89 -41.75
CA ASP A 238 -0.49 -0.39 -41.38
C ASP A 238 0.13 -0.94 -40.08
N PHE A 239 -0.24 -0.30 -38.97
CA PHE A 239 0.21 -0.67 -37.62
C PHE A 239 -0.61 -1.81 -36.98
N ASP A 240 -1.67 -2.31 -37.64
CA ASP A 240 -2.59 -3.27 -37.02
C ASP A 240 -1.97 -4.66 -36.82
N ASP A 241 -0.96 -5.04 -37.61
CA ASP A 241 -0.21 -6.31 -37.50
C ASP A 241 1.14 -6.19 -36.79
N LEU A 242 1.53 -4.98 -36.35
CA LEU A 242 2.81 -4.75 -35.69
C LEU A 242 2.66 -4.80 -34.17
N SER A 243 3.62 -5.45 -33.51
CA SER A 243 3.72 -5.44 -32.05
C SER A 243 5.13 -5.04 -31.63
N LEU A 244 5.23 -4.09 -30.71
CA LEU A 244 6.47 -3.76 -30.02
C LEU A 244 6.50 -4.58 -28.72
N SER A 245 7.55 -5.38 -28.55
CA SER A 245 7.91 -5.96 -27.27
C SER A 245 8.80 -5.00 -26.51
N TRP A 246 8.52 -4.82 -25.22
CA TRP A 246 9.31 -3.95 -24.36
C TRP A 246 10.13 -4.77 -23.39
N ASP A 247 11.44 -4.53 -23.33
CA ASP A 247 12.26 -5.00 -22.21
C ASP A 247 12.24 -4.00 -21.05
N ARG A 248 12.42 -4.51 -19.83
CA ARG A 248 12.46 -3.71 -18.60
C ARG A 248 13.57 -2.64 -18.66
N GLN A 249 14.73 -2.96 -19.21
CA GLN A 249 15.86 -2.04 -19.29
C GLN A 249 15.59 -0.90 -20.28
N GLU A 250 14.93 -1.19 -21.40
CA GLU A 250 14.51 -0.18 -22.38
C GLU A 250 13.53 0.81 -21.76
N LEU A 251 12.51 0.31 -21.07
CA LEU A 251 11.51 1.14 -20.39
C LEU A 251 12.14 2.03 -19.31
N LEU A 252 13.03 1.47 -18.49
CA LEU A 252 13.74 2.23 -17.46
C LEU A 252 14.62 3.31 -18.10
N SER A 253 15.32 2.97 -19.18
CA SER A 253 16.17 3.92 -19.92
C SER A 253 15.33 5.05 -20.52
N GLY A 254 14.18 4.74 -21.13
CA GLY A 254 13.27 5.74 -21.67
C GLY A 254 12.76 6.73 -20.61
N LEU A 255 12.38 6.22 -19.44
CA LEU A 255 11.96 7.06 -18.30
C LEU A 255 13.12 7.94 -17.78
N GLN A 256 14.34 7.39 -17.71
CA GLN A 256 15.52 8.18 -17.34
C GLN A 256 15.84 9.26 -18.37
N GLN A 257 15.76 8.95 -19.68
CA GLN A 257 16.02 9.92 -20.74
C GLN A 257 15.08 11.12 -20.66
N ILE A 258 13.77 10.89 -20.54
CA ILE A 258 12.82 12.01 -20.48
C ILE A 258 12.99 12.83 -19.21
N THR A 259 13.26 12.20 -18.07
CA THR A 259 13.38 12.92 -16.80
C THR A 259 14.66 13.76 -16.71
N LEU A 260 15.75 13.33 -17.34
CA LEU A 260 17.01 14.06 -17.39
C LEU A 260 17.01 15.13 -18.48
N GLN A 261 16.62 14.79 -19.72
CA GLN A 261 16.73 15.72 -20.85
C GLN A 261 15.68 16.84 -20.79
N THR A 262 14.55 16.61 -20.12
CA THR A 262 13.48 17.62 -20.00
C THR A 262 13.40 18.25 -18.62
N ALA A 263 14.42 18.09 -17.77
CA ALA A 263 14.44 18.58 -16.40
C ALA A 263 14.20 20.11 -16.27
N SER A 264 14.53 20.88 -17.32
CA SER A 264 14.34 22.33 -17.38
C SER A 264 12.92 22.75 -17.77
N SER A 265 12.17 21.88 -18.44
CA SER A 265 10.84 22.19 -19.00
C SER A 265 9.70 21.40 -18.34
N ASN A 266 9.99 20.21 -17.81
CA ASN A 266 9.03 19.29 -17.21
C ASN A 266 9.48 18.88 -15.82
N THR A 267 8.50 18.54 -14.99
CA THR A 267 8.74 17.91 -13.69
C THR A 267 7.63 16.92 -13.39
N PHE A 268 7.96 15.83 -12.71
CA PHE A 268 7.05 14.70 -12.55
C PHE A 268 6.77 14.47 -11.07
N CYS A 269 5.49 14.27 -10.74
CA CYS A 269 5.09 13.77 -9.43
C CYS A 269 4.45 12.39 -9.60
N ILE A 270 5.07 11.38 -9.02
CA ILE A 270 4.71 9.97 -9.19
C ILE A 270 4.12 9.46 -7.87
N PHE A 271 2.93 8.90 -7.94
CA PHE A 271 2.28 8.22 -6.82
C PHE A 271 2.31 6.72 -7.06
N ILE A 272 2.86 5.94 -6.14
CA ILE A 272 2.91 4.47 -6.25
C ILE A 272 2.27 3.84 -5.02
N ASP A 273 1.13 3.19 -5.19
CA ASP A 273 0.42 2.49 -4.13
C ASP A 273 0.78 1.00 -4.12
N GLY A 274 0.94 0.45 -2.90
CA GLY A 274 1.11 -0.98 -2.68
C GLY A 274 2.50 -1.51 -2.98
N LEU A 275 3.59 -0.86 -2.55
CA LEU A 275 4.94 -1.44 -2.75
C LEU A 275 5.07 -2.85 -2.12
N ASP A 276 4.28 -3.16 -1.07
CA ASP A 276 4.20 -4.50 -0.48
C ASP A 276 3.45 -5.54 -1.33
N GLU A 277 2.77 -5.11 -2.40
CA GLU A 277 2.10 -5.96 -3.39
C GLU A 277 2.98 -6.25 -4.62
N TYR A 278 4.23 -5.79 -4.62
CA TYR A 278 5.22 -6.07 -5.66
C TYR A 278 5.73 -7.52 -5.57
N GLU A 279 5.81 -8.19 -6.71
CA GLU A 279 6.40 -9.52 -6.86
C GLU A 279 7.85 -9.40 -7.34
N GLY A 280 8.79 -9.57 -6.42
CA GLY A 280 10.23 -9.54 -6.67
C GLY A 280 11.00 -9.05 -5.44
N GLU A 281 12.25 -8.63 -5.67
CA GLU A 281 13.11 -8.12 -4.61
C GLU A 281 12.75 -6.66 -4.26
N HIS A 282 12.17 -6.47 -3.08
CA HIS A 282 11.69 -5.17 -2.61
C HIS A 282 12.84 -4.16 -2.41
N GLU A 283 14.03 -4.64 -2.02
CA GLU A 283 15.21 -3.78 -1.88
C GLU A 283 15.62 -3.18 -3.23
N ASP A 284 15.61 -3.99 -4.29
CA ASP A 284 15.90 -3.53 -5.66
C ASP A 284 14.87 -2.52 -6.14
N LEU A 285 13.57 -2.77 -5.92
CA LEU A 285 12.51 -1.82 -6.28
C LEU A 285 12.70 -0.47 -5.57
N VAL A 286 12.92 -0.48 -4.26
CA VAL A 286 13.10 0.75 -3.49
C VAL A 286 14.37 1.48 -3.90
N ASN A 287 15.46 0.76 -4.19
CA ASN A 287 16.70 1.35 -4.67
C ASN A 287 16.52 2.03 -6.05
N ILE A 288 15.84 1.37 -7.00
CA ILE A 288 15.56 1.94 -8.32
C ILE A 288 14.71 3.21 -8.19
N LEU A 289 13.62 3.14 -7.42
CA LEU A 289 12.72 4.27 -7.21
C LEU A 289 13.40 5.45 -6.53
N SER A 290 14.21 5.17 -5.50
CA SER A 290 14.96 6.21 -4.77
C SER A 290 16.01 6.86 -5.66
N ASN A 291 16.80 6.05 -6.39
CA ASN A 291 17.81 6.57 -7.31
C ASN A 291 17.17 7.49 -8.37
N MET A 292 16.08 7.04 -8.99
CA MET A 292 15.34 7.82 -9.97
C MET A 292 14.85 9.16 -9.41
N ALA A 293 14.34 9.16 -8.17
CA ALA A 293 13.85 10.36 -7.51
C ALA A 293 14.99 11.34 -7.12
N HIS A 294 16.20 10.84 -6.86
CA HIS A 294 17.36 11.66 -6.50
C HIS A 294 18.16 12.20 -7.70
N THR A 295 18.11 11.53 -8.86
CA THR A 295 18.90 11.94 -10.05
C THR A 295 18.15 12.87 -10.99
N SER A 296 16.84 13.03 -10.81
CA SER A 296 15.95 13.75 -11.73
C SER A 296 14.96 14.61 -10.94
N PRO A 297 14.32 15.64 -11.55
CA PRO A 297 13.30 16.46 -10.88
C PRO A 297 11.97 15.70 -10.76
N ILE A 298 11.98 14.65 -9.94
CA ILE A 298 10.86 13.79 -9.62
C ILE A 298 10.51 13.96 -8.15
N LYS A 299 9.22 14.17 -7.87
CA LYS A 299 8.63 13.88 -6.58
C LYS A 299 7.98 12.51 -6.60
N LEU A 300 8.26 11.71 -5.59
CA LEU A 300 7.81 10.35 -5.45
C LEU A 300 7.07 10.20 -4.12
N CYS A 301 5.76 9.93 -4.18
CA CYS A 301 4.96 9.52 -3.04
C CYS A 301 4.67 8.03 -3.15
N VAL A 302 5.19 7.25 -2.21
CA VAL A 302 5.00 5.78 -2.19
C VAL A 302 4.14 5.37 -1.01
N ALA A 303 3.30 4.36 -1.19
CA ALA A 303 2.53 3.77 -0.11
C ALA A 303 2.82 2.28 0.06
N SER A 304 2.97 1.83 1.31
CA SER A 304 3.14 0.42 1.62
C SER A 304 2.77 0.08 3.07
N ARG A 305 2.76 -1.20 3.41
CA ARG A 305 2.77 -1.65 4.80
C ARG A 305 4.10 -1.28 5.49
N PRO A 306 4.13 -1.15 6.83
CA PRO A 306 5.34 -0.87 7.60
C PRO A 306 6.27 -2.09 7.69
N TRP A 307 6.48 -2.85 6.61
CA TRP A 307 7.44 -3.96 6.63
C TRP A 307 8.86 -3.46 6.87
N ASN A 308 9.67 -4.27 7.52
CA ASN A 308 11.02 -3.90 7.95
C ASN A 308 11.90 -3.33 6.83
N ILE A 309 11.77 -3.85 5.61
CA ILE A 309 12.49 -3.35 4.45
C ILE A 309 12.14 -1.88 4.13
N PHE A 310 10.86 -1.53 4.17
CA PHE A 310 10.39 -0.17 3.92
C PHE A 310 10.68 0.76 5.10
N GLU A 311 10.55 0.28 6.35
CA GLU A 311 10.99 1.05 7.53
C GLU A 311 12.48 1.40 7.46
N LYS A 312 13.31 0.41 7.10
CA LYS A 312 14.75 0.59 6.95
C LYS A 312 15.08 1.56 5.82
N ALA A 313 14.40 1.48 4.69
CA ALA A 313 14.73 2.26 3.50
C ALA A 313 14.11 3.68 3.50
N LEU A 314 12.83 3.79 3.87
CA LEU A 314 12.00 4.99 3.74
C LEU A 314 11.61 5.61 5.10
N GLY A 315 11.66 4.83 6.19
CA GLY A 315 11.20 5.24 7.52
C GLY A 315 12.14 6.13 8.33
N LYS A 316 13.32 6.49 7.80
CA LYS A 316 14.36 7.22 8.55
C LYS A 316 14.00 8.67 8.89
N SER A 317 13.22 9.34 8.04
CA SER A 317 12.82 10.72 8.25
C SER A 317 11.48 10.81 8.95
N LEU A 318 11.39 11.62 10.02
CA LEU A 318 10.14 11.86 10.74
C LEU A 318 9.20 12.82 10.00
N THR A 319 9.73 13.63 9.09
CA THR A 319 8.95 14.65 8.34
C THR A 319 8.68 14.23 6.90
N ARG A 320 9.16 13.06 6.47
CA ARG A 320 8.93 12.51 5.11
C ARG A 320 8.19 11.17 5.15
N LYS A 321 7.43 10.96 6.22
CA LYS A 321 6.55 9.82 6.36
C LYS A 321 5.28 10.15 7.14
N LEU A 322 4.27 9.33 6.96
CA LEU A 322 3.08 9.30 7.82
C LEU A 322 2.61 7.87 8.05
N TYR A 323 1.96 7.63 9.19
CA TYR A 323 1.33 6.35 9.53
C TYR A 323 -0.18 6.56 9.65
N LEU A 324 -0.96 5.95 8.77
CA LEU A 324 -2.40 6.19 8.65
C LEU A 324 -3.15 5.87 9.94
N GLU A 325 -2.82 4.76 10.59
CA GLU A 325 -3.47 4.32 11.83
C GLU A 325 -3.42 5.37 12.94
N ASN A 326 -2.40 6.23 12.93
CA ASN A 326 -2.23 7.28 13.95
C ASN A 326 -3.02 8.56 13.62
N LEU A 327 -3.51 8.69 12.38
CA LEU A 327 -4.12 9.92 11.86
C LEU A 327 -5.60 9.74 11.52
N ASN A 328 -6.04 8.50 11.28
CA ASN A 328 -7.40 8.18 10.86
C ASN A 328 -8.47 8.35 11.94
N LYS A 329 -8.11 8.54 13.22
CA LYS A 329 -9.09 8.55 14.32
C LYS A 329 -10.27 9.51 14.10
N PRO A 330 -10.07 10.80 13.74
CA PRO A 330 -11.18 11.71 13.52
C PRO A 330 -12.09 11.29 12.36
N ASP A 331 -11.50 10.78 11.29
CA ASP A 331 -12.24 10.31 10.11
C ASP A 331 -13.04 9.03 10.43
N ILE A 332 -12.48 8.13 11.24
CA ILE A 332 -13.16 6.94 11.74
C ILE A 332 -14.34 7.32 12.64
N GLU A 333 -14.19 8.31 13.53
CA GLU A 333 -15.31 8.81 14.34
C GLU A 333 -16.46 9.30 13.47
N LEU A 334 -16.15 10.03 12.39
CA LEU A 334 -17.14 10.50 11.44
C LEU A 334 -17.79 9.33 10.67
N TYR A 335 -16.98 8.37 10.23
CA TYR A 335 -17.42 7.18 9.51
C TYR A 335 -18.24 6.21 10.38
N VAL A 336 -18.04 6.18 11.70
CA VAL A 336 -18.85 5.38 12.64
C VAL A 336 -20.19 6.07 12.90
N LYS A 337 -20.17 7.38 13.18
CA LYS A 337 -21.36 8.12 13.60
C LYS A 337 -22.42 8.17 12.50
N ILE A 338 -22.04 8.44 11.25
CA ILE A 338 -23.02 8.64 10.16
C ILE A 338 -23.84 7.35 9.88
N PRO A 339 -23.23 6.20 9.58
CA PRO A 339 -23.98 4.97 9.28
C PRO A 339 -24.72 4.40 10.50
N LEU A 340 -24.17 4.55 11.71
CA LEU A 340 -24.89 4.12 12.92
C LEU A 340 -26.11 5.01 13.19
N GLN A 341 -26.04 6.31 12.95
CA GLN A 341 -27.19 7.22 13.07
C GLN A 341 -28.29 6.91 12.04
N ASP A 342 -27.95 6.36 10.87
CA ASP A 342 -28.94 5.95 9.88
C ASP A 342 -29.72 4.70 10.30
N ARG A 343 -29.16 3.86 11.19
CA ARG A 343 -29.82 2.64 11.67
C ARG A 343 -30.91 2.91 12.71
N ALA A 344 -32.09 2.29 12.52
CA ALA A 344 -33.25 2.52 13.38
C ALA A 344 -33.07 1.95 14.81
N ASP A 345 -32.41 0.80 14.94
CA ASP A 345 -32.11 0.14 16.22
C ASP A 345 -31.09 0.96 17.04
N PHE A 346 -30.04 1.48 16.40
CA PHE A 346 -29.07 2.34 17.05
C PHE A 346 -29.68 3.70 17.45
N ARG A 347 -30.55 4.28 16.62
CA ARG A 347 -31.32 5.49 16.99
C ARG A 347 -32.19 5.26 18.22
N ALA A 348 -32.87 4.12 18.31
CA ALA A 348 -33.65 3.76 19.49
C ALA A 348 -32.78 3.59 20.74
N LEU A 349 -31.61 2.94 20.61
CA LEU A 349 -30.64 2.79 21.70
C LEU A 349 -30.10 4.16 22.17
N ALA A 350 -29.75 5.05 21.23
CA ALA A 350 -29.23 6.38 21.52
C ALA A 350 -30.25 7.29 22.23
N LEU A 351 -31.54 7.08 21.99
CA LEU A 351 -32.62 7.77 22.72
C LEU A 351 -32.87 7.16 24.11
N ALA A 352 -32.56 5.88 24.30
CA ALA A 352 -32.87 5.13 25.51
C ALA A 352 -31.73 5.13 26.54
N SER A 353 -30.46 5.23 26.11
CA SER A 353 -29.30 5.15 27.00
C SER A 353 -28.08 5.94 26.48
N PRO A 354 -27.29 6.57 27.37
CA PRO A 354 -25.97 7.11 27.01
C PRO A 354 -24.99 6.04 26.46
N ASP A 355 -25.25 4.75 26.69
CA ASP A 355 -24.40 3.63 26.26
C ASP A 355 -24.16 3.59 24.73
N ALA A 356 -25.05 4.17 23.92
CA ALA A 356 -24.85 4.24 22.47
C ALA A 356 -23.64 5.11 22.07
N ALA A 357 -23.40 6.22 22.80
CA ALA A 357 -22.25 7.08 22.57
C ALA A 357 -20.95 6.41 23.03
N GLU A 358 -21.01 5.67 24.14
CA GLU A 358 -19.91 4.85 24.64
C GLU A 358 -19.55 3.74 23.65
N LEU A 359 -20.55 3.03 23.10
CA LEU A 359 -20.34 2.01 22.07
C LEU A 359 -19.65 2.58 20.81
N ALA A 360 -20.06 3.76 20.35
CA ALA A 360 -19.41 4.41 19.21
C ALA A 360 -17.95 4.78 19.52
N SER A 361 -17.68 5.28 20.74
CA SER A 361 -16.31 5.56 21.20
C SER A 361 -15.47 4.30 21.30
N ASP A 362 -16.04 3.20 21.81
CA ASP A 362 -15.40 1.89 21.91
C ASP A 362 -15.04 1.33 20.54
N ILE A 363 -15.94 1.46 19.56
CA ILE A 363 -15.71 1.06 18.17
C ILE A 363 -14.50 1.84 17.60
N VAL A 364 -14.48 3.16 17.78
CA VAL A 364 -13.37 4.01 17.33
C VAL A 364 -12.06 3.61 18.00
N GLN A 365 -12.06 3.45 19.33
CA GLN A 365 -10.87 3.09 20.08
C GLN A 365 -10.33 1.72 19.67
N ARG A 366 -11.19 0.70 19.58
CA ARG A 366 -10.81 -0.66 19.23
C ARG A 366 -10.38 -0.82 17.76
N SER A 367 -10.80 0.09 16.88
CA SER A 367 -10.35 0.09 15.48
C SER A 367 -8.84 0.29 15.31
N ASN A 368 -8.17 0.91 16.29
CA ASN A 368 -6.75 1.27 16.22
C ASN A 368 -6.37 1.91 14.87
N GLY A 369 -7.23 2.78 14.32
CA GLY A 369 -6.97 3.50 13.09
C GLY A 369 -7.20 2.70 11.79
N VAL A 370 -7.78 1.50 11.87
CA VAL A 370 -8.03 0.61 10.73
C VAL A 370 -9.48 0.74 10.24
N PHE A 371 -9.69 1.35 9.08
CA PHE A 371 -11.04 1.51 8.50
C PHE A 371 -11.75 0.18 8.22
N LEU A 372 -11.02 -0.84 7.78
CA LEU A 372 -11.60 -2.16 7.54
C LEU A 372 -12.24 -2.73 8.82
N TRP A 373 -11.63 -2.50 9.99
CA TRP A 373 -12.19 -2.92 11.27
C TRP A 373 -13.58 -2.31 11.49
N VAL A 374 -13.69 -1.00 11.23
CA VAL A 374 -14.93 -0.26 11.39
C VAL A 374 -15.98 -0.72 10.38
N TYR A 375 -15.59 -0.89 9.12
CA TYR A 375 -16.46 -1.40 8.08
C TYR A 375 -17.04 -2.77 8.43
N LEU A 376 -16.24 -3.68 8.99
CA LEU A 376 -16.71 -5.00 9.41
C LEU A 376 -17.68 -4.93 10.59
N VAL A 377 -17.38 -4.11 11.59
CA VAL A 377 -18.21 -4.00 12.79
C VAL A 377 -19.53 -3.30 12.49
N VAL A 378 -19.54 -2.33 11.58
CA VAL A 378 -20.70 -1.48 11.28
C VAL A 378 -21.53 -2.02 10.11
N LEU A 379 -20.90 -2.61 9.07
CA LEU A 379 -21.52 -2.77 7.74
C LEU A 379 -21.51 -4.17 7.10
N ALA A 380 -20.61 -5.12 7.39
CA ALA A 380 -20.45 -6.29 6.49
C ALA A 380 -20.06 -7.67 7.07
N TYR A 381 -20.44 -8.69 6.29
CA TYR A 381 -20.35 -10.16 6.46
C TYR A 381 -18.97 -10.78 6.08
N PRO A 382 -18.65 -12.02 6.52
CA PRO A 382 -17.26 -12.58 6.60
C PRO A 382 -16.54 -13.04 5.31
N VAL A 383 -17.19 -13.14 4.15
CA VAL A 383 -16.73 -14.05 3.06
C VAL A 383 -15.48 -13.59 2.28
N ASP A 384 -15.20 -12.29 2.17
CA ASP A 384 -14.01 -11.79 1.43
C ASP A 384 -12.74 -11.65 2.29
N LEU A 385 -12.88 -11.80 3.61
CA LEU A 385 -11.76 -11.67 4.57
C LEU A 385 -10.82 -12.87 4.54
N ASP A 386 -11.35 -14.07 4.36
CA ASP A 386 -10.54 -15.29 4.37
C ASP A 386 -9.53 -15.30 3.23
N LYS A 387 -9.92 -14.83 2.04
CA LYS A 387 -9.00 -14.66 0.90
C LYS A 387 -7.89 -13.66 1.22
N PHE A 388 -8.23 -12.56 1.90
CA PHE A 388 -7.28 -11.54 2.28
C PHE A 388 -6.27 -12.05 3.32
N PHE A 389 -6.72 -12.72 4.38
CA PHE A 389 -5.81 -13.28 5.39
C PHE A 389 -4.97 -14.43 4.83
N LYS A 390 -5.55 -15.27 3.99
CA LYS A 390 -4.81 -16.33 3.27
C LYS A 390 -3.68 -15.75 2.45
N HIS A 391 -3.93 -14.68 1.74
CA HIS A 391 -2.88 -14.02 0.97
C HIS A 391 -1.73 -13.49 1.86
N ILE A 392 -2.03 -12.90 3.02
CA ILE A 392 -0.97 -12.48 3.96
C ILE A 392 -0.19 -13.69 4.46
N MET A 393 -0.89 -14.78 4.80
CA MET A 393 -0.30 -16.03 5.28
C MET A 393 0.60 -16.69 4.24
N ASP A 394 0.20 -16.70 2.96
CA ASP A 394 0.99 -17.23 1.85
C ASP A 394 2.23 -16.37 1.54
N SER A 395 2.21 -15.09 1.93
CA SER A 395 3.34 -14.17 1.77
C SER A 395 4.37 -14.25 2.90
N LEU A 396 4.10 -15.01 3.97
CA LEU A 396 5.03 -15.12 5.11
C LEU A 396 6.30 -15.85 4.68
N ASP A 397 7.45 -15.39 5.18
CA ASP A 397 8.75 -15.92 4.76
C ASP A 397 8.92 -17.40 5.19
N PRO A 398 9.20 -18.32 4.24
CA PRO A 398 9.39 -19.73 4.53
C PRO A 398 10.44 -20.02 5.61
N ILE A 399 11.47 -19.17 5.73
CA ILE A 399 12.56 -19.33 6.71
C ILE A 399 12.04 -19.26 8.15
N TYR A 400 10.91 -18.57 8.38
CA TYR A 400 10.33 -18.40 9.72
C TYR A 400 9.11 -19.27 9.99
N GLN A 401 8.77 -20.24 9.13
CA GLN A 401 7.55 -21.04 9.26
C GLN A 401 7.41 -21.69 10.65
N ALA A 402 8.48 -22.27 11.18
CA ALA A 402 8.48 -22.85 12.52
C ALA A 402 8.18 -21.82 13.61
N GLN A 403 8.82 -20.65 13.59
CA GLN A 403 8.59 -19.58 14.57
C GLN A 403 7.20 -18.96 14.42
N ILE A 404 6.70 -18.85 13.20
CA ILE A 404 5.35 -18.36 12.90
C ILE A 404 4.32 -19.34 13.47
N ALA A 405 4.48 -20.64 13.21
CA ALA A 405 3.57 -21.68 13.70
C ALA A 405 3.55 -21.73 15.23
N ARG A 406 4.73 -21.67 15.87
CA ARG A 406 4.84 -21.58 17.34
C ARG A 406 4.14 -20.34 17.88
N GLY A 407 4.43 -19.17 17.30
CA GLY A 407 3.86 -17.89 17.73
C GLY A 407 2.33 -17.83 17.62
N PHE A 408 1.77 -18.25 16.47
CA PHE A 408 0.32 -18.35 16.34
C PHE A 408 -0.28 -19.40 17.28
N SER A 409 0.39 -20.55 17.47
CA SER A 409 -0.11 -21.60 18.36
C SER A 409 -0.21 -21.12 19.81
N VAL A 410 0.83 -20.46 20.33
CA VAL A 410 0.78 -19.92 21.70
C VAL A 410 -0.23 -18.77 21.83
N ALA A 411 -0.34 -17.89 20.82
CA ALA A 411 -1.32 -16.80 20.83
C ALA A 411 -2.77 -17.31 20.79
N LEU A 412 -3.04 -18.40 20.05
CA LEU A 412 -4.36 -19.02 19.96
C LEU A 412 -4.74 -19.77 21.25
N ALA A 413 -3.76 -20.46 21.86
CA ALA A 413 -3.95 -21.30 23.04
C ALA A 413 -3.89 -20.53 24.37
N ALA A 414 -3.27 -19.35 24.39
CA ALA A 414 -3.22 -18.51 25.58
C ALA A 414 -4.63 -18.04 25.99
N ARG A 415 -4.84 -17.98 27.30
CA ARG A 415 -6.11 -17.49 27.89
C ARG A 415 -6.28 -15.98 27.68
N ASP A 416 -5.20 -15.24 27.83
CA ASP A 416 -5.10 -13.78 27.76
C ASP A 416 -3.94 -13.41 26.81
N PRO A 417 -3.95 -12.23 26.16
CA PRO A 417 -2.85 -11.79 25.31
C PRO A 417 -1.51 -11.85 26.04
N LEU A 418 -0.53 -12.51 25.42
CA LEU A 418 0.81 -12.70 26.00
C LEU A 418 1.61 -11.40 25.88
N SER A 419 2.54 -11.15 26.79
CA SER A 419 3.43 -9.99 26.68
C SER A 419 4.48 -10.18 25.57
N VAL A 420 5.12 -9.07 25.15
CA VAL A 420 6.29 -9.12 24.26
C VAL A 420 7.45 -9.90 24.89
N VAL A 421 7.53 -9.94 26.22
CA VAL A 421 8.52 -10.72 26.99
C VAL A 421 8.25 -12.22 26.85
N SER A 422 6.99 -12.64 26.92
CA SER A 422 6.60 -14.03 26.64
C SER A 422 7.01 -14.48 25.23
N PHE A 423 6.84 -13.62 24.22
CA PHE A 423 7.30 -13.91 22.84
C PHE A 423 8.82 -13.92 22.70
N TRP A 424 9.53 -13.11 23.49
CA TRP A 424 11.00 -13.18 23.56
C TRP A 424 11.46 -14.53 24.13
N TYR A 425 10.83 -14.99 25.23
CA TYR A 425 11.14 -16.31 25.79
C TYR A 425 10.72 -17.48 24.90
N LEU A 426 9.73 -17.31 24.03
CA LEU A 426 9.38 -18.31 23.04
C LEU A 426 10.55 -18.57 22.08
N ASP A 427 11.28 -17.50 21.68
CA ASP A 427 12.50 -17.61 20.87
C ASP A 427 13.67 -18.22 21.67
N GLU A 428 13.77 -17.95 22.98
CA GLU A 428 14.82 -18.54 23.82
C GLU A 428 14.58 -20.03 24.09
N LEU A 429 13.32 -20.45 24.27
CA LEU A 429 12.97 -21.87 24.44
C LEU A 429 13.33 -22.72 23.23
N GLU A 430 13.39 -22.12 22.04
CA GLU A 430 13.88 -22.78 20.83
C GLU A 430 15.36 -23.17 20.96
N GLN A 431 16.16 -22.36 21.66
CA GLN A 431 17.59 -22.58 21.83
C GLN A 431 17.90 -23.42 23.08
N ASP A 432 17.16 -23.18 24.16
CA ASP A 432 17.30 -23.87 25.44
C ASP A 432 15.93 -24.13 26.08
N ALA A 433 15.44 -25.36 25.95
CA ALA A 433 14.19 -25.80 26.57
C ALA A 433 14.19 -25.74 28.11
N SER A 434 15.37 -25.60 28.74
CA SER A 434 15.54 -25.50 30.19
C SER A 434 15.60 -24.07 30.70
N VAL A 435 15.54 -23.04 29.83
CA VAL A 435 15.79 -21.63 30.18
C VAL A 435 14.91 -21.15 31.35
N ALA A 436 13.65 -21.59 31.42
CA ALA A 436 12.74 -21.21 32.50
C ALA A 436 13.11 -21.87 33.84
N ILE A 437 13.71 -23.06 33.79
CA ILE A 437 14.06 -23.87 34.96
C ILE A 437 15.42 -23.43 35.52
N THR A 438 16.41 -23.22 34.66
CA THR A 438 17.79 -22.84 35.03
C THR A 438 17.91 -21.39 35.49
N LYS A 439 16.96 -20.53 35.12
CA LYS A 439 16.93 -19.14 35.53
C LYS A 439 16.69 -18.96 37.03
N HIS A 440 17.59 -18.23 37.68
CA HIS A 440 17.48 -17.84 39.08
C HIS A 440 16.71 -16.52 39.24
N VAL A 441 16.01 -16.38 40.37
CA VAL A 441 15.36 -15.13 40.77
C VAL A 441 16.43 -14.18 41.31
N ASP A 442 16.70 -13.08 40.59
CA ASP A 442 17.73 -12.10 40.95
C ASP A 442 17.26 -11.07 42.00
N ASN A 443 18.21 -10.53 42.79
CA ASN A 443 17.96 -9.53 43.84
C ASN A 443 17.98 -8.07 43.29
N LEU A 444 17.17 -7.19 43.88
CA LEU A 444 16.37 -6.19 43.14
C LEU A 444 16.97 -4.80 42.84
N SER A 445 18.02 -4.34 43.52
CA SER A 445 18.32 -2.89 43.56
C SER A 445 19.34 -2.40 42.52
N GLU A 446 20.41 -3.15 42.23
CA GLU A 446 21.50 -2.67 41.36
C GLU A 446 21.34 -3.04 39.87
N LYS A 447 20.52 -4.03 39.52
CA LYS A 447 20.29 -4.47 38.13
C LYS A 447 19.20 -3.70 37.38
N ARG A 448 18.33 -2.95 38.07
CA ARG A 448 17.12 -2.33 37.50
C ARG A 448 17.38 -1.46 36.26
N LYS A 449 18.30 -0.50 36.35
CA LYS A 449 18.61 0.42 35.24
C LYS A 449 19.24 -0.30 34.03
N ARG A 450 20.06 -1.33 34.28
CA ARG A 450 20.66 -2.14 33.20
C ARG A 450 19.59 -2.96 32.48
N LEU A 451 18.63 -3.51 33.24
CA LEU A 451 17.54 -4.30 32.69
C LEU A 451 16.49 -3.45 31.96
N GLU A 452 16.20 -2.23 32.41
CA GLU A 452 15.36 -1.28 31.67
C GLU A 452 15.95 -0.98 30.29
N HIS A 453 17.27 -0.70 30.21
CA HIS A 453 17.94 -0.46 28.94
C HIS A 453 17.98 -1.71 28.05
N PHE A 454 18.29 -2.87 28.64
CA PHE A 454 18.27 -4.16 27.96
C PHE A 454 16.90 -4.42 27.32
N TRP A 455 15.82 -4.33 28.10
CA TRP A 455 14.47 -4.58 27.58
C TRP A 455 14.03 -3.54 26.55
N LYS A 456 14.48 -2.28 26.64
CA LYS A 456 14.20 -1.28 25.60
C LYS A 456 14.75 -1.71 24.24
N GLU A 457 15.96 -2.25 24.22
CA GLU A 457 16.60 -2.76 23.01
C GLU A 457 15.99 -4.09 22.56
N GLU A 458 15.68 -5.00 23.48
CA GLU A 458 15.04 -6.28 23.15
C GLU A 458 13.60 -6.11 22.63
N VAL A 459 12.80 -5.19 23.19
CA VAL A 459 11.47 -4.85 22.66
C VAL A 459 11.57 -4.29 21.24
N ARG A 460 12.58 -3.44 20.97
CA ARG A 460 12.83 -2.92 19.61
C ARG A 460 13.15 -4.07 18.65
N LYS A 461 14.02 -5.01 19.04
CA LYS A 461 14.33 -6.21 18.25
C LYS A 461 13.10 -7.10 18.05
N MET A 462 12.31 -7.32 19.11
CA MET A 462 11.09 -8.12 19.02
C MET A 462 10.05 -7.47 18.12
N THR A 463 9.92 -6.15 18.12
CA THR A 463 9.03 -5.44 17.18
C THR A 463 9.40 -5.76 15.73
N VAL A 464 10.69 -5.69 15.40
CA VAL A 464 11.22 -6.04 14.07
C VAL A 464 10.96 -7.52 13.75
N ARG A 465 11.21 -8.44 14.70
CA ARG A 465 10.98 -9.88 14.51
C ARG A 465 9.51 -10.21 14.29
N LEU A 466 8.62 -9.70 15.14
CA LEU A 466 7.17 -9.93 15.04
C LEU A 466 6.64 -9.39 13.72
N ASN A 467 7.05 -8.19 13.32
CA ASN A 467 6.64 -7.63 12.04
C ASN A 467 7.15 -8.46 10.85
N GLY A 468 8.40 -8.92 10.89
CA GLY A 468 8.98 -9.78 9.84
C GLY A 468 8.29 -11.15 9.73
N ARG A 469 7.94 -11.76 10.86
CA ARG A 469 7.33 -13.10 10.92
C ARG A 469 5.83 -13.09 10.64
N PHE A 470 5.10 -12.08 11.15
CA PHE A 470 3.63 -12.10 11.14
C PHE A 470 3.01 -11.09 10.17
N LYS A 471 3.79 -10.18 9.58
CA LYS A 471 3.35 -9.16 8.60
C LYS A 471 2.07 -8.39 9.03
N GLY A 472 1.91 -8.18 10.33
CA GLY A 472 0.77 -7.47 10.93
C GLY A 472 -0.46 -8.33 11.22
N LEU A 473 -0.41 -9.66 11.08
CA LEU A 473 -1.46 -10.56 11.60
C LEU A 473 -1.43 -10.65 13.14
N LEU A 474 -0.24 -10.50 13.70
CA LEU A 474 0.04 -10.45 15.13
C LEU A 474 0.94 -9.24 15.41
N GLU A 475 0.57 -8.39 16.35
CA GLU A 475 1.23 -7.11 16.59
C GLU A 475 1.34 -6.77 18.08
N ILE A 476 2.32 -5.93 18.42
CA ILE A 476 2.43 -5.37 19.77
C ILE A 476 1.36 -4.29 19.93
N VAL A 477 0.50 -4.48 20.93
CA VAL A 477 -0.54 -3.54 21.35
C VAL A 477 -0.05 -2.74 22.56
N VAL A 478 -0.17 -1.41 22.47
CA VAL A 478 0.22 -0.49 23.53
C VAL A 478 -1.03 -0.06 24.31
N PRO A 479 -1.14 -0.31 25.63
CA PRO A 479 -2.37 -0.04 26.40
C PRO A 479 -2.75 1.44 26.44
N HIS A 480 -1.76 2.34 26.52
CA HIS A 480 -1.97 3.78 26.59
C HIS A 480 -0.93 4.56 25.76
N PRO A 481 -1.33 5.20 24.64
CA PRO A 481 -0.41 5.94 23.76
C PRO A 481 0.33 7.13 24.41
N GLN A 482 -0.11 7.58 25.59
CA GLN A 482 0.42 8.76 26.30
C GLN A 482 1.28 8.41 27.53
N ALA A 483 1.45 7.12 27.86
CA ALA A 483 2.23 6.71 29.01
C ALA A 483 3.75 6.90 28.74
N GLN A 484 4.42 7.71 29.58
CA GLN A 484 5.84 8.04 29.42
C GLN A 484 6.79 6.93 29.92
N ASP A 485 6.29 6.01 30.76
CA ASP A 485 7.03 4.91 31.39
C ASP A 485 6.26 3.59 31.22
N ILE A 486 6.17 3.04 29.99
CA ILE A 486 5.52 1.73 29.76
C ILE A 486 6.51 0.61 30.07
N VAL A 487 6.07 -0.34 30.90
CA VAL A 487 6.88 -1.50 31.26
C VAL A 487 6.78 -2.57 30.15
N PRO A 488 7.87 -3.25 29.77
CA PRO A 488 7.84 -4.27 28.71
C PRO A 488 6.78 -5.37 28.92
N SER A 489 6.49 -5.76 30.16
CA SER A 489 5.45 -6.75 30.48
C SER A 489 4.01 -6.25 30.22
N GLU A 490 3.82 -4.93 30.14
CA GLU A 490 2.52 -4.31 29.82
C GLU A 490 2.30 -4.20 28.30
N LEU A 491 3.36 -4.40 27.49
CA LEU A 491 3.25 -4.48 26.05
C LEU A 491 2.78 -5.88 25.66
N THR A 492 1.50 -6.01 25.33
CA THR A 492 0.91 -7.28 24.91
C THR A 492 1.06 -7.48 23.41
N VAL A 493 1.14 -8.74 22.98
CA VAL A 493 1.12 -9.14 21.58
C VAL A 493 -0.24 -9.79 21.32
N ASP A 494 -1.00 -9.22 20.40
CA ASP A 494 -2.37 -9.66 20.10
C ASP A 494 -2.62 -9.66 18.58
N PHE A 495 -3.69 -10.32 18.18
CA PHE A 495 -4.15 -10.33 16.79
C PHE A 495 -4.61 -8.95 16.38
N LEU A 496 -4.29 -8.55 15.15
CA LEU A 496 -4.79 -7.29 14.57
C LEU A 496 -6.31 -7.17 14.67
N HIS A 497 -7.02 -8.29 14.54
CA HIS A 497 -8.46 -8.38 14.74
C HIS A 497 -8.92 -9.78 15.12
N ARG A 498 -10.07 -9.91 15.79
CA ARG A 498 -10.69 -11.21 16.10
C ARG A 498 -10.89 -12.09 14.87
N THR A 499 -11.16 -11.51 13.70
CA THR A 499 -11.34 -12.31 12.47
C THR A 499 -10.05 -12.95 11.99
N VAL A 500 -8.87 -12.40 12.35
CA VAL A 500 -7.59 -13.08 12.12
C VAL A 500 -7.55 -14.35 12.96
N ARG A 501 -7.96 -14.27 14.23
CA ARG A 501 -8.09 -15.44 15.10
C ARG A 501 -9.09 -16.46 14.52
N ASP A 502 -10.26 -16.00 14.09
CA ASP A 502 -11.30 -16.88 13.51
C ASP A 502 -10.77 -17.57 12.24
N PHE A 503 -10.10 -16.84 11.35
CA PHE A 503 -9.44 -17.36 10.16
C PHE A 503 -8.38 -18.41 10.50
N LEU A 504 -7.51 -18.13 11.47
CA LEU A 504 -6.46 -19.05 11.90
C LEU A 504 -7.01 -20.34 12.51
N VAL A 505 -8.22 -20.32 13.07
CA VAL A 505 -8.89 -21.51 13.65
C VAL A 505 -9.55 -22.39 12.58
N THR A 506 -9.68 -21.92 11.33
CA THR A 506 -10.23 -22.73 10.22
C THR A 506 -9.40 -23.99 9.96
N GLU A 507 -10.03 -25.07 9.47
CA GLU A 507 -9.36 -26.35 9.21
C GLU A 507 -8.17 -26.22 8.24
N ASP A 508 -8.33 -25.41 7.19
CA ASP A 508 -7.27 -25.17 6.21
C ASP A 508 -6.04 -24.50 6.84
N CYS A 509 -6.24 -23.45 7.64
CA CYS A 509 -5.14 -22.77 8.32
C CYS A 509 -4.51 -23.66 9.39
N GLN A 510 -5.32 -24.39 10.16
CA GLN A 510 -4.80 -25.33 11.15
C GLN A 510 -3.98 -26.44 10.51
N ARG A 511 -4.32 -26.88 9.28
CA ARG A 511 -3.50 -27.83 8.51
C ARG A 511 -2.15 -27.22 8.14
N VAL A 512 -2.12 -26.01 7.60
CA VAL A 512 -0.87 -25.29 7.28
C VAL A 512 0.00 -25.09 8.53
N LEU A 513 -0.59 -24.63 9.63
CA LEU A 513 0.15 -24.43 10.89
C LEU A 513 0.72 -25.74 11.43
N LYS A 514 -0.02 -26.86 11.31
CA LYS A 514 0.48 -28.20 11.69
C LYS A 514 1.61 -28.70 10.79
N GLU A 515 1.62 -28.34 9.52
CA GLU A 515 2.72 -28.67 8.61
C GLU A 515 4.00 -27.89 8.99
N TRP A 516 3.84 -26.67 9.50
CA TRP A 516 4.96 -25.80 9.88
C TRP A 516 5.46 -26.02 11.32
N ILE A 517 4.62 -26.56 12.21
CA ILE A 517 4.97 -26.74 13.62
C ILE A 517 5.98 -27.89 13.77
N PRO A 518 7.09 -27.68 14.50
CA PRO A 518 8.04 -28.76 14.79
C PRO A 518 7.38 -29.88 15.60
N SER A 519 7.75 -31.14 15.33
CA SER A 519 7.10 -32.32 15.91
C SER A 519 7.31 -32.48 17.42
N ASP A 520 8.34 -31.84 17.97
CA ASP A 520 8.69 -31.81 19.39
C ASP A 520 8.08 -30.62 20.14
N PHE A 521 7.42 -29.70 19.44
CA PHE A 521 6.83 -28.52 20.04
C PHE A 521 5.47 -28.83 20.66
N ASP A 522 5.38 -28.68 21.99
CA ASP A 522 4.11 -28.70 22.71
C ASP A 522 3.71 -27.29 23.16
N VAL A 523 2.54 -26.85 22.72
CA VAL A 523 2.05 -25.48 22.97
C VAL A 523 1.82 -25.20 24.45
N HIS A 524 1.33 -26.17 25.22
CA HIS A 524 1.00 -25.98 26.64
C HIS A 524 2.25 -26.04 27.51
N PHE A 525 3.22 -26.89 27.15
CA PHE A 525 4.56 -26.90 27.73
C PHE A 525 5.26 -25.56 27.49
N ALA A 526 5.24 -25.07 26.25
CA ALA A 526 5.85 -23.79 25.90
C ALA A 526 5.21 -22.65 26.71
N LEU A 527 3.86 -22.57 26.74
CA LEU A 527 3.12 -21.57 27.53
C LEU A 527 3.51 -21.59 29.02
N CYS A 528 3.60 -22.77 29.62
CA CYS A 528 4.02 -22.90 31.03
C CYS A 528 5.43 -22.36 31.26
N ASN A 529 6.37 -22.70 30.38
CA ASN A 529 7.77 -22.31 30.55
C ASN A 529 8.00 -20.81 30.27
N ILE A 530 7.40 -20.24 29.22
CA ILE A 530 7.55 -18.79 28.96
C ILE A 530 6.95 -17.96 30.08
N GLN A 531 5.77 -18.36 30.60
CA GLN A 531 5.10 -17.66 31.69
C GLN A 531 5.87 -17.81 33.01
N LEU A 532 6.48 -18.96 33.28
CA LEU A 532 7.37 -19.14 34.43
C LEU A 532 8.64 -18.29 34.30
N ALA A 533 9.25 -18.24 33.11
CA ALA A 533 10.45 -17.45 32.87
C ALA A 533 10.18 -15.94 33.03
N GLU A 534 9.04 -15.48 32.53
CA GLU A 534 8.56 -14.11 32.74
C GLU A 534 8.25 -13.85 34.23
N ALA A 535 7.57 -14.79 34.91
CA ALA A 535 7.31 -14.70 36.35
C ALA A 535 8.59 -14.54 37.17
N LYS A 536 9.70 -15.17 36.77
CA LYS A 536 11.01 -15.04 37.43
C LYS A 536 11.69 -13.68 37.20
N GLU A 537 11.35 -12.95 36.13
CA GLU A 537 11.85 -11.60 35.77
C GLU A 537 11.02 -10.45 36.37
N LEU A 538 9.86 -10.74 36.94
CA LEU A 538 8.91 -9.75 37.46
C LEU A 538 9.33 -8.92 38.70
N PRO A 539 10.32 -9.24 39.55
CA PRO A 539 10.53 -8.46 40.77
C PRO A 539 10.99 -7.02 40.43
N LEU A 540 11.57 -6.78 39.26
CA LEU A 540 12.27 -5.54 38.87
C LEU A 540 11.34 -4.36 38.50
N GLN A 541 10.04 -4.60 38.36
CA GLN A 541 9.10 -3.67 37.73
C GLN A 541 8.16 -2.97 38.74
N MET A 542 8.33 -3.21 40.04
CA MET A 542 7.49 -2.64 41.10
C MET A 542 7.77 -1.13 41.28
N LYS A 543 7.04 -0.25 40.59
CA LYS A 543 7.01 1.18 40.91
C LYS A 543 5.82 1.54 41.82
N ASN A 544 4.70 0.82 41.79
CA ASN A 544 3.50 1.07 42.63
C ASN A 544 2.72 -0.26 42.87
N MET A 545 2.31 -0.52 44.13
CA MET A 545 1.52 -1.68 44.64
C MET A 545 0.11 -1.84 43.98
N PRO A 546 -0.77 -2.86 44.27
CA PRO A 546 -0.64 -4.24 44.77
C PRO A 546 -1.38 -5.31 43.89
N SER A 547 -1.70 -5.04 42.61
CA SER A 547 -2.60 -5.91 41.80
C SER A 547 -1.93 -6.84 40.79
N MET A 548 -0.59 -6.86 40.68
CA MET A 548 0.12 -7.79 39.81
C MET A 548 0.42 -9.08 40.55
N ILE A 549 -0.60 -9.93 40.68
CA ILE A 549 -0.37 -11.34 40.99
C ILE A 549 0.39 -11.87 39.77
N CYS A 550 1.59 -12.41 39.99
CA CYS A 550 2.31 -13.28 39.06
C CYS A 550 1.30 -14.09 38.20
N PRO A 551 1.53 -14.34 36.90
CA PRO A 551 0.60 -15.05 36.02
C PRO A 551 0.37 -16.53 36.40
N THR A 552 0.51 -16.89 37.68
CA THR A 552 0.09 -18.12 38.36
C THR A 552 -1.18 -18.72 37.78
N SER A 553 -2.27 -17.95 37.64
CA SER A 553 -3.52 -18.46 37.06
C SER A 553 -3.37 -18.92 35.61
N ALA A 554 -2.56 -18.22 34.82
CA ALA A 554 -2.27 -18.59 33.43
C ALA A 554 -1.32 -19.81 33.37
N ILE A 555 -0.31 -19.87 34.25
CA ILE A 555 0.61 -21.02 34.36
C ILE A 555 -0.17 -22.29 34.76
N PHE A 556 -1.04 -22.20 35.77
CA PHE A 556 -1.89 -23.33 36.19
C PHE A 556 -2.87 -23.75 35.09
N HIS A 557 -3.42 -22.80 34.33
CA HIS A 557 -4.27 -23.12 33.19
C HIS A 557 -3.50 -23.91 32.14
N SER A 558 -2.33 -23.42 31.73
CA SER A 558 -1.46 -24.08 30.75
C SER A 558 -1.01 -25.46 31.24
N ALA A 559 -0.64 -25.60 32.51
CA ALA A 559 -0.21 -26.87 33.10
C ALA A 559 -1.34 -27.90 33.10
N ARG A 560 -2.56 -27.46 33.42
CA ARG A 560 -3.75 -28.31 33.35
C ARG A 560 -4.05 -28.78 31.92
N GLN A 561 -3.94 -27.90 30.92
CA GLN A 561 -4.15 -28.31 29.53
C GLN A 561 -3.09 -29.31 29.08
N PHE A 562 -1.83 -29.11 29.49
CA PHE A 562 -0.77 -30.08 29.25
C PHE A 562 -1.07 -31.46 29.86
N GLU A 563 -1.52 -31.49 31.13
CA GLU A 563 -1.92 -32.71 31.82
C GLU A 563 -3.06 -33.44 31.12
N ILE A 564 -4.07 -32.71 30.64
CA ILE A 564 -5.21 -33.29 29.90
C ILE A 564 -4.71 -33.96 28.61
N CYS A 565 -3.79 -33.33 27.88
CA CYS A 565 -3.28 -33.84 26.61
C CYS A 565 -2.30 -35.01 26.78
N HIS A 566 -1.49 -35.02 27.85
CA HIS A 566 -0.36 -35.96 28.00
C HIS A 566 -0.50 -36.96 29.15
N GLN A 567 -1.54 -36.81 29.99
CA GLN A 567 -1.74 -37.62 31.20
C GLN A 567 -0.52 -37.61 32.16
N ARG A 568 0.29 -36.54 32.12
CA ARG A 568 1.44 -36.32 33.00
C ARG A 568 1.53 -34.85 33.43
N SER A 569 1.98 -34.63 34.66
CA SER A 569 2.15 -33.28 35.24
C SER A 569 3.52 -32.68 34.92
N LEU A 570 3.57 -31.35 34.82
CA LEU A 570 4.79 -30.55 34.77
C LEU A 570 5.31 -30.21 36.17
N ASN A 571 5.54 -31.25 36.99
CA ASN A 571 5.94 -31.09 38.40
C ASN A 571 7.12 -30.15 38.58
N GLN A 572 8.15 -30.26 37.74
CA GLN A 572 9.35 -29.42 37.81
C GLN A 572 9.05 -27.93 37.57
N VAL A 573 8.14 -27.60 36.65
CA VAL A 573 7.73 -26.22 36.39
C VAL A 573 6.92 -25.67 37.58
N LEU A 574 6.02 -26.48 38.14
CA LEU A 574 5.20 -26.11 39.30
C LEU A 574 6.05 -25.92 40.58
N GLU A 575 7.06 -26.77 40.79
CA GLU A 575 8.03 -26.62 41.88
C GLU A 575 8.86 -25.34 41.75
N GLN A 576 9.30 -25.02 40.53
CA GLN A 576 10.02 -23.78 40.24
C GLN A 576 9.13 -22.54 40.44
N LEU A 577 7.85 -22.62 40.07
CA LEU A 577 6.88 -21.57 40.38
C LEU A 577 6.74 -21.36 41.89
N GLY A 578 6.56 -22.44 42.66
CA GLY A 578 6.47 -22.37 44.12
C GLY A 578 7.71 -21.73 44.74
N SER A 579 8.90 -22.14 44.29
CA SER A 579 10.18 -21.57 44.73
C SER A 579 10.29 -20.07 44.40
N THR A 580 9.81 -19.66 43.21
CA THR A 580 9.81 -18.27 42.77
C THR A 580 8.89 -17.41 43.63
N LEU A 581 7.68 -17.90 43.94
CA LEU A 581 6.73 -17.22 44.82
C LEU A 581 7.23 -17.09 46.26
N GLU A 582 7.94 -18.11 46.78
CA GLU A 582 8.56 -18.03 48.10
C GLU A 582 9.62 -16.92 48.20
N VAL A 583 10.46 -16.78 47.17
CA VAL A 583 11.47 -15.71 47.13
C VAL A 583 10.80 -14.34 47.16
N TYR A 584 9.69 -14.16 46.44
CA TYR A 584 8.92 -12.91 46.46
C TYR A 584 8.22 -12.66 47.79
N GLY A 585 7.59 -13.67 48.39
CA GLY A 585 6.97 -13.56 49.71
C GLY A 585 7.98 -13.09 50.78
N ARG A 586 9.20 -13.63 50.77
CA ARG A 586 10.29 -13.19 51.66
C ARG A 586 10.77 -11.77 51.38
N GLY A 587 10.77 -11.33 50.12
CA GLY A 587 11.18 -9.98 49.72
C GLY A 587 10.15 -8.87 50.01
N LEU A 588 8.85 -9.21 50.02
CA LEU A 588 7.74 -8.29 50.27
C LEU A 588 7.37 -8.16 51.76
N SER A 589 7.78 -9.12 52.59
CA SER A 589 7.58 -9.15 54.05
C SER A 589 7.89 -7.83 54.78
N PRO A 590 8.94 -7.04 54.43
CA PRO A 590 9.22 -5.77 55.11
C PRO A 590 8.22 -4.64 54.82
N TRP A 591 7.47 -4.71 53.72
CA TRP A 591 6.61 -3.62 53.24
C TRP A 591 5.12 -3.82 53.57
N LEU A 592 4.72 -5.04 53.94
CA LEU A 592 3.32 -5.44 54.07
C LEU A 592 2.89 -5.91 55.48
N GLY A 593 3.81 -5.94 56.46
CA GLY A 593 3.46 -6.01 57.88
C GLY A 593 2.97 -7.35 58.44
N GLU A 594 2.67 -8.36 57.61
CA GLU A 594 2.31 -9.72 58.06
C GLU A 594 2.97 -10.79 57.18
N GLU A 595 3.19 -12.00 57.75
CA GLU A 595 3.62 -13.20 57.03
C GLU A 595 2.54 -13.65 56.03
N ILE A 596 2.45 -12.97 54.90
CA ILE A 596 1.60 -13.41 53.79
C ILE A 596 2.26 -14.64 53.18
N THR A 597 1.70 -15.82 53.47
CA THR A 597 1.93 -16.98 52.60
C THR A 597 1.34 -16.63 51.23
N PRO A 598 2.09 -16.73 50.11
CA PRO A 598 1.65 -16.31 48.77
C PRO A 598 0.36 -17.00 48.27
N TRP A 599 -0.12 -17.99 49.01
CA TRP A 599 -1.20 -18.91 48.67
C TRP A 599 -2.58 -18.47 49.17
N LEU A 600 -2.67 -17.49 50.08
CA LEU A 600 -3.92 -17.16 50.78
C LEU A 600 -5.02 -16.53 49.90
N HIS A 601 -4.68 -16.05 48.69
CA HIS A 601 -5.63 -15.40 47.77
C HIS A 601 -5.98 -16.21 46.52
N ILE A 602 -5.47 -17.45 46.37
CA ILE A 602 -5.69 -18.26 45.17
C ILE A 602 -6.87 -19.22 45.38
N GLU A 603 -8.09 -18.72 45.22
CA GLU A 603 -9.29 -19.57 45.11
C GLU A 603 -9.32 -20.31 43.75
N VAL A 604 -8.56 -21.40 43.57
CA VAL A 604 -8.78 -22.30 42.42
C VAL A 604 -8.59 -23.77 42.80
N LYS A 605 -9.63 -24.57 42.49
CA LYS A 605 -9.83 -26.01 42.72
C LYS A 605 -8.77 -26.98 42.12
N SER A 606 -7.59 -26.52 41.72
CA SER A 606 -6.48 -27.36 41.26
C SER A 606 -5.42 -27.63 42.36
N PHE A 607 -5.49 -26.94 43.50
CA PHE A 607 -4.57 -27.17 44.63
C PHE A 607 -4.78 -28.54 45.31
N VAL A 608 -6.03 -29.02 45.39
CA VAL A 608 -6.38 -30.27 46.10
C VAL A 608 -5.74 -31.50 45.43
N VAL A 609 -5.65 -31.53 44.10
CA VAL A 609 -5.04 -32.66 43.38
C VAL A 609 -3.52 -32.68 43.57
N TYR A 610 -2.86 -31.51 43.55
CA TYR A 610 -1.42 -31.39 43.78
C TYR A 610 -1.03 -31.71 45.24
N ALA A 611 -1.80 -31.24 46.21
CA ALA A 611 -1.60 -31.51 47.64
C ALA A 611 -1.84 -32.99 48.00
N VAL A 612 -2.80 -33.65 47.34
CA VAL A 612 -3.11 -35.08 47.55
C VAL A 612 -2.05 -35.99 46.91
N MET A 613 -1.46 -35.60 45.76
CA MET A 613 -0.48 -36.43 45.06
C MET A 613 0.95 -36.34 45.61
N THR A 614 1.34 -35.24 46.25
CA THR A 614 2.73 -35.01 46.70
C THR A 614 3.02 -35.49 48.13
N ASN A 615 2.05 -36.09 48.82
CA ASN A 615 2.17 -36.68 50.16
C ASN A 615 2.94 -35.80 51.17
N GLN A 616 2.79 -34.49 51.06
CA GLN A 616 3.43 -33.52 51.96
C GLN A 616 2.60 -33.41 53.25
N THR A 617 2.76 -34.39 54.12
CA THR A 617 2.05 -34.49 55.41
C THR A 617 2.35 -33.33 56.37
N ARG A 618 3.39 -32.51 56.10
CA ARG A 618 3.83 -31.43 56.98
C ARG A 618 3.11 -30.09 56.80
N PHE A 619 2.27 -29.91 55.79
CA PHE A 619 1.53 -28.65 55.60
C PHE A 619 0.04 -28.73 56.00
N ILE A 620 -0.50 -29.93 56.20
CA ILE A 620 -1.89 -30.14 56.62
C ILE A 620 -2.06 -29.88 58.14
N SER A 621 -0.99 -29.90 58.94
CA SER A 621 -1.08 -29.68 60.39
C SER A 621 -1.27 -28.22 60.82
N ASN A 622 -1.11 -27.26 59.92
CA ASN A 622 -1.30 -25.83 60.23
C ASN A 622 -2.61 -25.25 59.68
N LEU A 623 -3.52 -26.11 59.20
CA LEU A 623 -4.81 -25.70 58.63
C LEU A 623 -6.02 -26.37 59.33
N PHE A 624 -5.83 -26.81 60.58
CA PHE A 624 -6.89 -27.03 61.56
C PHE A 624 -6.51 -26.39 62.90
#